data_AF-A0A2S7WEK1-F1
#
_entry.id   AF-A0A2S7WEK1-F1
#
_cell.length_a   1.000
_cell.length_b   1.000
_cell.length_c   1.000
_cell.angle_alpha   90.00
_cell.angle_beta   90.00
_cell.angle_gamma   90.00
#
_symmetry.space_group_name_H-M   'P 1'
#
loop_
_entity.id
_entity.type
_entity.pdbx_description
1 polymer ?
#
loop_
_entity_poly.entity_id
_entity_poly.type
_entity_poly.pdbx_seq_one_letter_code
_entity_poly.pdbx_strand_id
1 'polypeptide(L)'
;MKIRKRYILLIILSILPFYKIIHFDDYCINDVDYLLIAFLSIIVLVTFLAILFYNLYLISIHRELFNYRPLLIFVVFAIALYFGINYPDYKPFKSLDYKFSHKKNSKYAANIILYNDNSFIIKTKITTESCTQNGNYIFKNDSLFLKLKHPLKNSEIFDSVYFFNKNQQKLIPKSQKLPVFRSN
;
A
#
# COMPACT_ATOMS: atom_id res chain seq x y z
N MET A 1 11.91 -1.82 30.55
CA MET A 1 11.89 -0.34 30.46
C MET A 1 10.47 0.16 30.76
N LYS A 2 10.19 0.85 31.87
CA LYS A 2 8.83 1.31 32.19
C LYS A 2 8.45 2.48 31.27
N ILE A 3 7.46 2.28 30.39
CA ILE A 3 6.85 3.35 29.59
C ILE A 3 6.08 4.24 30.56
N ARG A 4 6.45 5.52 30.66
CA ARG A 4 5.67 6.48 31.45
C ARG A 4 4.30 6.61 30.77
N LYS A 5 3.21 6.52 31.55
CA LYS A 5 1.82 6.59 31.04
C LYS A 5 1.59 7.77 30.08
N ARG A 6 2.33 8.87 30.25
CA ARG A 6 2.32 10.07 29.40
C ARG A 6 2.63 9.84 27.91
N TYR A 7 3.23 8.71 27.52
CA TYR A 7 3.57 8.42 26.11
C TYR A 7 2.64 7.41 25.44
N ILE A 8 1.72 6.78 26.21
CA ILE A 8 0.79 5.78 25.67
C ILE A 8 -0.11 6.42 24.61
N LEU A 9 -0.61 7.63 24.87
CA LEU A 9 -1.44 8.37 23.93
C LEU A 9 -0.72 8.61 22.60
N LEU A 10 0.54 9.08 22.64
CA LEU A 10 1.33 9.32 21.43
C LEU A 10 1.53 8.04 20.62
N ILE A 11 1.81 6.92 21.30
CA ILE A 11 1.98 5.62 20.64
C ILE A 11 0.69 5.17 19.96
N ILE A 12 -0.44 5.23 20.65
CA ILE A 12 -1.74 4.84 20.10
C ILE A 12 -2.09 5.70 18.88
N LEU A 13 -1.95 7.03 19.01
CA LEU A 13 -2.21 7.95 17.90
C LEU A 13 -1.25 7.73 16.73
N SER A 14 0.02 7.39 16.99
CA SER A 14 1.00 7.11 15.94
C SER A 14 0.67 5.84 15.15
N ILE A 15 -0.01 4.86 15.75
CA ILE A 15 -0.41 3.63 15.06
C ILE A 15 -1.65 3.86 14.19
N LEU A 16 -2.53 4.80 14.56
CA LEU A 16 -3.84 4.98 13.93
C LEU A 16 -3.80 5.20 12.40
N PRO A 17 -2.91 6.05 11.84
CA PRO A 17 -2.82 6.26 10.40
C PRO A 17 -2.55 4.99 9.60
N PHE A 18 -1.88 4.00 10.21
CA PHE A 18 -1.46 2.78 9.52
C PHE A 18 -2.59 1.80 9.27
N TYR A 19 -3.73 1.93 9.94
CA TYR A 19 -4.92 1.10 9.67
C TYR A 19 -5.40 1.20 8.21
N LYS A 20 -5.17 2.35 7.57
CA LYS A 20 -5.53 2.61 6.16
C LYS A 20 -4.38 2.45 5.17
N ILE A 21 -3.18 2.15 5.64
CA ILE A 21 -1.98 2.03 4.81
C ILE A 21 -1.60 0.56 4.66
N ILE A 22 -1.70 -0.21 5.74
CA ILE A 22 -1.27 -1.61 5.77
C ILE A 22 -2.46 -2.50 5.41
N HIS A 23 -2.39 -3.09 4.22
CA HIS A 23 -3.40 -4.01 3.72
C HIS A 23 -2.78 -5.38 3.40
N PHE A 24 -3.39 -6.45 3.93
CA PHE A 24 -2.95 -7.82 3.70
C PHE A 24 -3.74 -8.52 2.58
N ASP A 25 -4.95 -8.04 2.30
CA ASP A 25 -5.86 -8.59 1.29
C ASP A 25 -6.20 -7.54 0.21
N ASP A 26 -7.27 -7.76 -0.53
CA ASP A 26 -7.72 -6.87 -1.59
C ASP A 26 -8.18 -5.53 -0.98
N TYR A 27 -7.71 -4.42 -1.52
CA TYR A 27 -8.04 -3.09 -1.00
C TYR A 27 -8.18 -2.07 -2.13
N CYS A 28 -8.94 -1.02 -1.86
CA CYS A 28 -9.01 0.17 -2.68
C CYS A 28 -8.73 1.38 -1.79
N ILE A 29 -7.87 2.26 -2.29
CA ILE A 29 -7.53 3.53 -1.67
C ILE A 29 -7.98 4.64 -2.62
N ASN A 30 -8.66 5.64 -2.07
CA ASN A 30 -9.04 6.84 -2.79
C ASN A 30 -8.46 8.11 -2.11
N ASP A 31 -8.74 9.27 -2.70
CA ASP A 31 -8.29 10.56 -2.16
C ASP A 31 -8.82 10.85 -0.75
N VAL A 32 -10.00 10.33 -0.39
CA VAL A 32 -10.58 10.49 0.95
C VAL A 32 -9.76 9.74 1.99
N ASP A 33 -9.26 8.55 1.66
CA ASP A 33 -8.39 7.78 2.53
C ASP A 33 -7.05 8.50 2.78
N TYR A 34 -6.45 9.10 1.74
CA TYR A 34 -5.24 9.91 1.90
C TYR A 34 -5.48 11.14 2.77
N LEU A 35 -6.63 11.81 2.61
CA LEU A 35 -7.01 12.95 3.44
C LEU A 35 -7.18 12.55 4.91
N LEU A 36 -7.77 11.38 5.18
CA LEU A 36 -7.89 10.84 6.52
C LEU A 36 -6.50 10.55 7.14
N ILE A 37 -5.59 9.92 6.39
CA ILE A 37 -4.21 9.66 6.83
C ILE A 37 -3.49 10.97 7.16
N ALA A 38 -3.64 11.99 6.33
CA ALA A 38 -3.05 13.31 6.56
C ALA A 38 -3.59 13.96 7.84
N PHE A 39 -4.92 13.94 8.03
CA PHE A 39 -5.57 14.47 9.23
C PHE A 39 -5.08 13.77 10.51
N LEU A 40 -5.00 12.44 10.51
CA LEU A 40 -4.50 11.68 11.65
C LEU A 40 -3.01 11.98 11.93
N SER A 41 -2.21 12.16 10.88
CA SER A 41 -0.79 12.53 11.00
C SER A 41 -0.60 13.91 11.62
N ILE A 42 -1.49 14.87 11.33
CA ILE A 42 -1.50 16.19 11.98
C ILE A 42 -1.79 16.06 13.48
N ILE A 43 -2.75 15.22 13.87
CA ILE A 43 -3.05 14.97 15.29
C ILE A 43 -1.82 14.40 16.02
N VAL A 44 -1.10 13.47 15.39
CA VAL A 44 0.16 12.93 15.94
C VAL A 44 1.21 14.04 16.09
N LEU A 45 1.37 14.91 15.08
CA LEU A 45 2.31 16.02 15.12
C LEU A 45 1.98 17.01 16.25
N VAL A 46 0.72 17.44 16.39
CA VAL A 46 0.29 18.34 17.46
C VAL A 46 0.54 17.71 18.84
N THR A 47 0.21 16.42 19.00
CA THR A 47 0.43 15.69 20.26
C THR A 47 1.92 15.58 20.58
N PHE A 48 2.76 15.29 19.58
CA PHE A 48 4.20 15.26 19.72
C PHE A 48 4.76 16.62 20.15
N LEU A 49 4.35 17.71 19.49
CA LEU A 49 4.78 19.07 19.83
C LEU A 49 4.37 19.45 21.25
N ALA A 50 3.14 19.18 21.65
CA ALA A 50 2.67 19.44 23.02
C ALA A 50 3.53 18.73 24.07
N ILE A 51 3.86 17.45 23.84
CA ILE A 51 4.74 16.66 24.72
C ILE A 51 6.17 17.21 24.70
N LEU A 52 6.69 17.59 23.52
CA LEU A 52 8.03 18.13 23.36
C LEU A 52 8.18 19.44 24.13
N PHE A 53 7.28 20.40 23.92
CA PHE A 53 7.28 21.68 24.63
C PHE A 53 7.10 21.50 26.13
N TYR A 54 6.24 20.58 26.58
CA TYR A 54 6.11 20.27 28.00
C TYR A 54 7.41 19.73 28.60
N ASN A 55 8.11 18.83 27.91
CA ASN A 55 9.42 18.34 28.38
C ASN A 55 10.46 19.46 28.38
N LEU A 56 10.51 20.31 27.35
CA LEU A 56 11.40 21.47 27.30
C LEU A 56 11.13 22.47 28.43
N TYR A 57 9.86 22.72 28.74
CA TYR A 57 9.45 23.54 29.86
C TYR A 57 9.96 22.96 31.20
N LEU A 58 9.78 21.66 31.44
CA LEU A 58 10.27 20.99 32.65
C LEU A 58 11.81 21.06 32.80
N ILE A 59 12.54 21.02 31.68
CA ILE A 59 13.99 21.18 31.66
C ILE A 59 14.38 22.63 31.98
N SER A 60 13.67 23.60 31.41
CA SER A 60 13.90 25.03 31.69
C SER A 60 13.82 25.34 33.18
N ILE A 61 12.84 24.75 33.88
CA ILE A 61 12.70 24.86 35.34
C ILE A 61 13.55 23.86 36.14
N HIS A 62 14.53 23.21 35.50
CA HIS A 62 15.51 22.29 36.08
C HIS A 62 14.90 21.11 36.85
N ARG A 63 13.68 20.68 36.48
CA ARG A 63 12.97 19.58 37.16
C ARG A 63 13.30 18.20 36.61
N GLU A 64 13.65 18.09 35.32
CA GLU A 64 13.98 16.81 34.67
C GLU A 64 15.09 16.99 33.62
N LEU A 65 15.83 15.91 33.31
CA LEU A 65 16.71 15.82 32.14
C LEU A 65 15.90 15.57 30.86
N PHE A 66 16.48 15.88 29.69
CA PHE A 66 15.80 15.67 28.41
C PHE A 66 15.47 14.19 28.17
N ASN A 67 14.20 13.93 27.86
CA ASN A 67 13.72 12.58 27.57
C ASN A 67 13.53 12.42 26.06
N TYR A 68 14.44 11.68 25.42
CA TYR A 68 14.45 11.45 23.97
C TYR A 68 13.34 10.51 23.47
N ARG A 69 12.58 9.83 24.35
CA ARG A 69 11.60 8.82 23.93
C ARG A 69 10.51 9.35 22.97
N PRO A 70 9.90 10.53 23.17
CA PRO A 70 8.92 11.08 22.22
C PRO A 70 9.53 11.35 20.85
N LEU A 71 10.78 11.79 20.82
CA LEU A 71 11.50 12.06 19.58
C LEU A 71 11.76 10.75 18.82
N LEU A 72 12.19 9.69 19.53
CA LEU A 72 12.35 8.37 18.94
C LEU A 72 11.02 7.84 18.36
N ILE A 73 9.93 7.93 19.12
CA ILE A 73 8.59 7.51 18.66
C ILE A 73 8.19 8.27 17.38
N PHE A 74 8.38 9.60 17.37
CA PHE A 74 8.02 10.43 16.22
C PHE A 74 8.89 10.14 14.99
N VAL A 75 10.20 9.92 15.16
CA VAL A 75 11.09 9.54 14.06
C VAL A 75 10.68 8.20 13.45
N VAL A 76 10.41 7.20 14.29
CA VAL A 76 9.92 5.89 13.82
C VAL A 76 8.59 6.04 13.08
N PHE A 77 7.67 6.84 13.62
CA PHE A 77 6.41 7.16 12.97
C PHE A 77 6.61 7.79 11.58
N ALA A 78 7.46 8.82 11.48
CA ALA A 78 7.70 9.53 10.22
C ALA A 78 8.31 8.62 9.15
N ILE A 79 9.28 7.78 9.53
CA ILE A 79 9.90 6.79 8.64
C ILE A 79 8.85 5.79 8.17
N ALA A 80 8.09 5.20 9.09
CA ALA A 80 7.06 4.21 8.75
C ALA A 80 5.98 4.82 7.84
N LEU A 81 5.55 6.06 8.10
CA LEU A 81 4.56 6.77 7.29
C LEU A 81 5.08 7.03 5.88
N TYR A 82 6.34 7.50 5.76
CA TYR A 82 7.00 7.71 4.47
C TYR A 82 7.04 6.43 3.63
N PHE A 83 7.47 5.31 4.23
CA PHE A 83 7.48 4.02 3.54
C PHE A 83 6.07 3.55 3.19
N GLY A 84 5.11 3.69 4.09
CA GLY A 84 3.73 3.31 3.89
C GLY A 84 3.06 4.02 2.72
N ILE A 85 3.30 5.31 2.54
CA ILE A 85 2.70 6.13 1.46
C ILE A 85 3.41 5.91 0.12
N ASN A 86 4.75 5.88 0.11
CA ASN A 86 5.50 5.82 -1.15
C ASN A 86 5.66 4.40 -1.70
N TYR A 87 5.55 3.39 -0.83
CA TYR A 87 5.79 1.99 -1.17
C TYR A 87 4.67 1.07 -0.65
N PRO A 88 3.38 1.37 -0.90
CA PRO A 88 2.26 0.61 -0.33
C PRO A 88 2.23 -0.85 -0.78
N ASP A 89 2.74 -1.13 -1.97
CA ASP A 89 2.76 -2.48 -2.56
C ASP A 89 4.13 -3.16 -2.50
N TYR A 90 5.09 -2.61 -1.77
CA TYR A 90 6.42 -3.19 -1.69
C TYR A 90 6.38 -4.49 -0.88
N LYS A 91 6.66 -5.61 -1.56
CA LYS A 91 6.73 -6.94 -0.95
C LYS A 91 8.21 -7.36 -0.90
N PRO A 92 8.93 -7.13 0.22
CA PRO A 92 10.38 -7.39 0.31
C PRO A 92 10.76 -8.87 0.12
N PHE A 93 9.83 -9.78 0.36
CA PHE A 93 10.06 -11.23 0.30
C PHE A 93 9.58 -11.90 -0.98
N LYS A 94 9.09 -11.14 -1.98
CA LYS A 94 8.61 -11.70 -3.24
C LYS A 94 9.45 -11.19 -4.41
N SER A 95 10.01 -12.10 -5.19
CA SER A 95 10.71 -11.72 -6.42
C SER A 95 9.72 -11.65 -7.59
N LEU A 96 9.96 -10.69 -8.48
CA LEU A 96 9.08 -10.39 -9.60
C LEU A 96 9.46 -11.25 -10.81
N ASP A 97 8.50 -12.01 -11.34
CA ASP A 97 8.69 -12.80 -12.56
C ASP A 97 8.37 -11.95 -13.80
N TYR A 98 7.14 -11.43 -13.85
CA TYR A 98 6.66 -10.64 -14.98
C TYR A 98 5.81 -9.46 -14.54
N LYS A 99 5.89 -8.36 -15.27
CA LYS A 99 5.06 -7.17 -15.06
C LYS A 99 4.45 -6.72 -16.38
N PHE A 100 3.14 -6.75 -16.46
CA PHE A 100 2.39 -6.29 -17.62
C PHE A 100 1.61 -5.03 -17.27
N SER A 101 1.61 -4.07 -18.17
CA SER A 101 0.85 -2.83 -18.03
C SER A 101 -0.11 -2.62 -19.20
N HIS A 102 -1.21 -1.97 -18.90
CA HIS A 102 -2.15 -1.44 -19.88
C HIS A 102 -2.56 -0.04 -19.44
N LYS A 103 -2.42 0.94 -20.32
CA LYS A 103 -2.82 2.32 -20.08
C LYS A 103 -3.72 2.77 -21.22
N LYS A 104 -4.98 3.08 -20.90
CA LYS A 104 -5.96 3.57 -21.89
C LYS A 104 -5.92 5.10 -21.99
N ASN A 105 -5.83 5.80 -20.86
CA ASN A 105 -5.73 7.25 -20.78
C ASN A 105 -5.06 7.66 -19.44
N SER A 106 -5.04 8.97 -19.12
CA SER A 106 -4.50 9.47 -17.85
C SER A 106 -5.28 9.01 -16.61
N LYS A 107 -6.55 8.64 -16.79
CA LYS A 107 -7.48 8.26 -15.72
C LYS A 107 -7.61 6.75 -15.53
N TYR A 108 -7.09 5.95 -16.45
CA TYR A 108 -7.21 4.49 -16.43
C TYR A 108 -5.88 3.82 -16.74
N ALA A 109 -5.36 3.12 -15.74
CA ALA A 109 -4.20 2.25 -15.86
C ALA A 109 -4.44 0.95 -15.11
N ALA A 110 -3.99 -0.15 -15.68
CA ALA A 110 -4.07 -1.47 -15.07
C ALA A 110 -2.69 -2.16 -15.18
N ASN A 111 -2.24 -2.78 -14.10
CA ASN A 111 -0.99 -3.53 -14.05
C ASN A 111 -1.26 -4.93 -13.51
N ILE A 112 -0.63 -5.93 -14.13
CA ILE A 112 -0.61 -7.31 -13.65
C ILE A 112 0.83 -7.64 -13.31
N ILE A 113 1.09 -7.99 -12.06
CA ILE A 113 2.42 -8.34 -11.54
C ILE A 113 2.36 -9.80 -11.12
N LEU A 114 3.21 -10.63 -11.72
CA LEU A 114 3.38 -12.03 -11.37
C LEU A 114 4.63 -12.18 -10.51
N TYR A 115 4.53 -12.97 -9.45
CA TYR A 115 5.63 -13.29 -8.54
C TYR A 115 6.03 -14.76 -8.67
N ASN A 116 7.30 -15.05 -8.37
CA ASN A 116 7.89 -16.38 -8.46
C ASN A 116 7.23 -17.47 -7.59
N ASP A 117 6.41 -17.10 -6.61
CA ASP A 117 5.66 -17.99 -5.72
C ASP A 117 4.27 -18.38 -6.28
N ASN A 118 4.06 -18.20 -7.58
CA ASN A 118 2.78 -18.40 -8.26
C ASN A 118 1.65 -17.48 -7.76
N SER A 119 1.96 -16.41 -7.04
CA SER A 119 1.00 -15.36 -6.68
C SER A 119 1.04 -14.21 -7.67
N PHE A 120 -0.07 -13.48 -7.80
CA PHE A 120 -0.13 -12.27 -8.59
C PHE A 120 -0.79 -11.13 -7.84
N ILE A 121 -0.50 -9.92 -8.30
CA ILE A 121 -1.23 -8.72 -7.97
C ILE A 121 -1.76 -8.06 -9.23
N ILE A 122 -3.02 -7.68 -9.20
CA ILE A 122 -3.61 -6.75 -10.15
C ILE A 122 -3.72 -5.40 -9.47
N LYS A 123 -3.22 -4.34 -10.12
CA LYS A 123 -3.44 -2.96 -9.70
C LYS A 123 -4.25 -2.24 -10.74
N THR A 124 -5.37 -1.65 -10.36
CA THR A 124 -6.14 -0.73 -11.19
C THR A 124 -6.09 0.66 -10.62
N LYS A 125 -5.94 1.64 -11.49
CA LYS A 125 -6.16 3.04 -11.18
C LYS A 125 -7.31 3.53 -12.06
N ILE A 126 -8.40 3.93 -11.42
CA ILE A 126 -9.59 4.52 -12.05
C ILE A 126 -9.78 5.88 -11.42
N THR A 127 -9.61 6.94 -12.21
CA THR A 127 -9.67 8.34 -11.77
C THR A 127 -8.79 8.62 -10.54
N THR A 128 -9.38 8.56 -9.36
CA THR A 128 -8.80 8.88 -8.04
C THR A 128 -8.73 7.66 -7.12
N GLU A 129 -9.27 6.53 -7.56
CA GLU A 129 -9.25 5.28 -6.82
C GLU A 129 -8.16 4.36 -7.38
N SER A 130 -7.38 3.79 -6.48
CA SER A 130 -6.39 2.76 -6.77
C SER A 130 -6.76 1.49 -6.02
N CYS A 131 -7.04 0.42 -6.75
CA CYS A 131 -7.35 -0.87 -6.18
C CYS A 131 -6.23 -1.87 -6.44
N THR A 132 -5.93 -2.68 -5.43
CA THR A 132 -4.97 -3.77 -5.46
C THR A 132 -5.71 -5.06 -5.13
N GLN A 133 -5.55 -6.07 -5.99
CA GLN A 133 -6.18 -7.39 -5.84
C GLN A 133 -5.13 -8.48 -5.90
N ASN A 134 -5.25 -9.47 -5.04
CA ASN A 134 -4.33 -10.59 -4.91
C ASN A 134 -4.99 -11.88 -5.39
N GLY A 135 -4.17 -12.77 -5.92
CA GLY A 135 -4.60 -14.12 -6.29
C GLY A 135 -3.43 -15.04 -6.60
N ASN A 136 -3.74 -16.23 -7.09
CA ASN A 136 -2.76 -17.20 -7.53
C ASN A 136 -2.93 -17.46 -9.03
N TYR A 137 -1.84 -17.73 -9.72
CA TYR A 137 -1.86 -18.03 -11.14
C TYR A 137 -1.28 -19.40 -11.46
N ILE A 138 -1.69 -19.93 -12.62
CA ILE A 138 -1.17 -21.17 -13.17
C ILE A 138 -0.90 -20.95 -14.65
N PHE A 139 0.29 -21.31 -15.11
CA PHE A 139 0.56 -21.47 -16.53
C PHE A 139 0.19 -22.89 -16.96
N LYS A 140 -0.65 -23.01 -18.00
CA LYS A 140 -0.86 -24.26 -18.75
C LYS A 140 -0.63 -23.98 -20.22
N ASN A 141 0.42 -24.58 -20.79
CA ASN A 141 0.85 -24.31 -22.16
C ASN A 141 1.07 -22.80 -22.36
N ASP A 142 0.45 -22.22 -23.40
CA ASP A 142 0.53 -20.78 -23.72
C ASP A 142 -0.59 -19.96 -23.05
N SER A 143 -1.18 -20.47 -21.96
CA SER A 143 -2.29 -19.82 -21.26
C SER A 143 -1.95 -19.58 -19.79
N LEU A 144 -2.18 -18.35 -19.36
CA LEU A 144 -2.13 -17.89 -17.97
C LEU A 144 -3.55 -17.87 -17.40
N PHE A 145 -3.77 -18.65 -16.34
CA PHE A 145 -5.02 -18.69 -15.59
C PHE A 145 -4.85 -17.91 -14.30
N LEU A 146 -5.68 -16.89 -14.09
CA LEU A 146 -5.71 -16.07 -12.88
C LEU A 146 -6.87 -16.52 -11.99
N LYS A 147 -6.56 -16.93 -10.77
CA LYS A 147 -7.53 -17.25 -9.73
C LYS A 147 -7.49 -16.16 -8.65
N LEU A 148 -8.47 -15.26 -8.68
CA LEU A 148 -8.66 -14.24 -7.65
C LEU A 148 -9.04 -14.90 -6.31
N LYS A 149 -8.58 -14.32 -5.20
CA LYS A 149 -9.07 -14.71 -3.86
C LYS A 149 -10.57 -14.41 -3.71
N HIS A 150 -11.00 -13.23 -4.16
CA HIS A 150 -12.39 -12.80 -4.14
C HIS A 150 -12.86 -12.45 -5.56
N PRO A 151 -14.04 -12.93 -5.98
CA PRO A 151 -14.57 -12.60 -7.30
C PRO A 151 -14.88 -11.10 -7.40
N LEU A 152 -14.47 -10.50 -8.51
CA LEU A 152 -14.80 -9.13 -8.86
C LEU A 152 -16.33 -8.94 -8.93
N LYS A 153 -16.89 -7.97 -8.19
CA LYS A 153 -18.27 -7.51 -8.43
C LYS A 153 -18.45 -6.90 -9.83
N ASN A 154 -17.37 -6.36 -10.41
CA ASN A 154 -17.34 -5.79 -11.76
C ASN A 154 -16.33 -6.56 -12.65
N SER A 155 -16.80 -7.61 -13.32
CA SER A 155 -16.03 -8.49 -14.20
C SER A 155 -15.63 -7.88 -15.55
N GLU A 156 -15.89 -6.60 -15.78
CA GLU A 156 -15.67 -5.93 -17.07
C GLU A 156 -14.21 -5.49 -17.30
N ILE A 157 -13.34 -5.66 -16.29
CA ILE A 157 -12.01 -5.05 -16.28
C ILE A 157 -10.91 -6.10 -16.56
N PHE A 158 -11.10 -7.34 -16.13
CA PHE A 158 -10.11 -8.41 -16.24
C PHE A 158 -10.73 -9.73 -16.66
N ASP A 159 -9.93 -10.53 -17.36
CA ASP A 159 -10.27 -11.90 -17.67
C ASP A 159 -9.68 -12.82 -16.59
N SER A 160 -10.31 -13.97 -16.41
CA SER A 160 -9.72 -15.06 -15.61
C SER A 160 -8.68 -15.84 -16.42
N VAL A 161 -8.69 -15.70 -17.76
CA VAL A 161 -7.78 -16.44 -18.65
C VAL A 161 -7.17 -15.51 -19.69
N TYR A 162 -5.84 -15.58 -19.80
CA TYR A 162 -5.06 -14.87 -20.80
C TYR A 162 -4.21 -15.84 -21.61
N PHE A 163 -4.10 -15.61 -22.92
CA PHE A 163 -3.06 -16.21 -23.73
C PHE A 163 -1.75 -15.45 -23.51
N PHE A 164 -0.72 -16.16 -23.07
CA PHE A 164 0.61 -15.61 -22.83
C PHE A 164 1.52 -15.94 -24.01
N ASN A 165 1.92 -14.91 -24.74
CA ASN A 165 2.90 -15.04 -25.80
C ASN A 165 4.30 -14.70 -25.25
N LYS A 166 5.14 -15.72 -25.02
CA LYS A 166 6.50 -15.56 -24.52
C LYS A 166 7.37 -14.67 -25.42
N ASN A 167 7.22 -14.79 -26.74
CA ASN A 167 8.03 -14.05 -27.71
C ASN A 167 7.67 -12.57 -27.77
N GLN A 168 6.38 -12.25 -27.61
CA GLN A 168 5.90 -10.86 -27.66
C GLN A 168 5.81 -10.21 -26.27
N GLN A 169 5.94 -10.99 -25.20
CA GLN A 169 5.71 -10.58 -23.81
C GLN A 169 4.37 -9.83 -23.64
N LYS A 170 3.29 -10.41 -24.17
CA LYS A 170 1.93 -9.86 -24.08
C LYS A 170 0.96 -10.87 -23.48
N LEU A 171 -0.04 -10.33 -22.78
CA LEU A 171 -1.21 -11.06 -22.33
C LEU A 171 -2.42 -10.63 -23.15
N ILE A 172 -2.98 -11.58 -23.90
CA ILE A 172 -4.17 -11.38 -24.71
C ILE A 172 -5.34 -12.03 -23.97
N PRO A 173 -6.38 -11.27 -23.59
CA PRO A 173 -7.53 -11.85 -22.89
C PRO A 173 -8.28 -12.82 -23.80
N LYS A 174 -8.89 -13.85 -23.22
CA LYS A 174 -9.75 -14.78 -23.96
C LYS A 174 -11.02 -14.08 -24.44
N SER A 175 -11.57 -13.16 -23.65
CA SER A 175 -12.66 -12.28 -24.04
C SER A 175 -12.16 -11.13 -24.89
N GLN A 176 -12.63 -11.05 -26.14
CA GLN A 176 -12.21 -10.03 -27.13
C GLN A 176 -12.57 -8.58 -26.72
N LYS A 177 -13.45 -8.39 -25.73
CA LYS A 177 -13.87 -7.06 -25.25
C LYS A 177 -12.88 -6.45 -24.24
N LEU A 178 -11.90 -7.22 -23.78
CA LEU A 178 -10.97 -6.82 -22.72
C LEU A 178 -9.63 -6.31 -23.27
N PRO A 179 -8.89 -5.50 -22.50
CA PRO A 179 -7.62 -4.93 -22.96
C PRO A 179 -6.49 -5.95 -23.04
N VAL A 180 -5.62 -5.78 -24.04
CA VAL A 180 -4.33 -6.49 -24.13
C VAL A 180 -3.31 -5.80 -23.23
N PHE A 181 -2.59 -6.58 -22.43
CA PHE A 181 -1.50 -6.09 -21.58
C PHE A 181 -0.15 -6.39 -22.24
N ARG A 182 0.80 -5.46 -22.09
CA ARG A 182 2.17 -5.59 -22.63
C ARG A 182 3.17 -5.53 -21.50
N SER A 183 4.26 -6.29 -21.60
CA SER A 183 5.38 -6.11 -20.69
C SER A 183 6.00 -4.74 -20.92
N ASN A 184 6.26 -4.01 -19.83
CA ASN A 184 7.11 -2.83 -19.87
C ASN A 184 8.56 -3.22 -19.68
#